data_AF-A0AAV2A3J8-F1
#
_entry.id   AF-A0AAV2A3J8-F1
#
_cell.length_a   1.000
_cell.length_b   1.000
_cell.length_c   1.000
_cell.angle_alpha   90.00
_cell.angle_beta   90.00
_cell.angle_gamma   90.00
#
_symmetry.space_group_name_H-M   'P 1'
#
loop_
_entity.id
_entity.type
_entity.pdbx_description
1 polymer ?
#
loop_
_entity_poly.entity_id
_entity_poly.type
_entity_poly.pdbx_seq_one_letter_code
_entity_poly.pdbx_strand_id
1 'polypeptide(L)'
;MNKFIFFVVFCILMAINCQTVNSCPPCADVKGEKRYCVQPLGFLLKMCEAGAKKGGRCTTEVKDDVYMGLPPCKEGLTCNARQGGKCE
;
A
#
# COMPACT_ATOMS: atom_id res chain seq x y z
N MET A 1 10.14 -38.12 20.72
CA MET A 1 10.87 -37.10 19.93
C MET A 1 10.06 -36.54 18.74
N ASN A 2 9.25 -37.33 18.03
CA ASN A 2 8.49 -36.84 16.86
C ASN A 2 7.42 -35.74 17.11
N LYS A 3 6.74 -35.77 18.27
CA LYS A 3 5.65 -34.81 18.55
C LYS A 3 6.14 -33.37 18.81
N PHE A 4 7.37 -33.22 19.31
CA PHE A 4 7.93 -31.91 19.67
C PHE A 4 8.34 -31.13 18.41
N ILE A 5 8.89 -31.82 17.41
CA ILE A 5 9.32 -31.25 16.14
C ILE A 5 8.09 -30.73 15.35
N PHE A 6 6.99 -31.48 15.35
CA PHE A 6 5.76 -31.07 14.68
C PHE A 6 5.17 -29.78 15.28
N PHE A 7 5.22 -29.64 16.61
CA PHE A 7 4.72 -28.45 17.29
C PHE A 7 5.57 -27.22 16.97
N VAL A 8 6.89 -27.36 16.93
CA VAL A 8 7.82 -26.27 16.59
C VAL A 8 7.63 -25.82 15.13
N VAL A 9 7.50 -26.77 14.19
CA VAL A 9 7.25 -26.44 12.77
C VAL A 9 5.90 -25.74 12.58
N PHE A 10 4.85 -26.19 13.30
CA PHE A 10 3.54 -25.56 13.26
C PHE A 10 3.56 -24.13 13.85
N CYS A 11 4.29 -23.91 14.94
CA CYS A 11 4.47 -22.57 15.52
C CYS A 11 5.26 -21.63 14.60
N ILE A 12 6.29 -22.11 13.89
CA ILE A 12 7.04 -21.31 12.91
C ILE A 12 6.14 -20.94 11.71
N LEU A 13 5.31 -21.86 11.23
CA LEU A 13 4.36 -21.60 10.14
C LEU A 13 3.26 -20.60 10.53
N MET A 14 2.81 -20.60 11.79
CA MET A 14 1.90 -19.59 12.34
C MET A 14 2.56 -18.20 12.43
N ALA A 15 3.84 -18.13 12.80
CA ALA A 15 4.58 -16.86 12.86
C ALA A 15 4.77 -16.22 11.49
N ILE A 16 4.98 -17.01 10.42
CA ILE A 16 5.12 -16.51 9.04
C ILE A 16 3.80 -15.90 8.54
N ASN A 17 2.66 -16.47 8.91
CA ASN A 17 1.34 -15.93 8.52
C ASN A 17 0.89 -14.73 9.38
N CYS A 18 1.56 -14.46 10.51
CA CYS A 18 1.21 -13.34 11.38
C CYS A 18 1.73 -11.99 10.87
N GLN A 19 2.68 -11.98 9.93
CA GLN A 19 3.21 -10.75 9.33
C GLN A 19 2.59 -10.39 7.97
N THR A 20 1.80 -11.27 7.36
CA THR A 20 1.27 -11.09 5.99
C THR A 20 -0.07 -10.37 5.93
N VAL A 21 -0.66 -9.97 7.06
CA VAL A 21 -2.02 -9.39 7.10
C VAL A 21 -2.08 -7.87 7.21
N ASN A 22 -0.95 -7.15 7.25
CA ASN A 22 -1.03 -5.68 7.38
C ASN A 22 -0.11 -4.88 6.45
N SER A 23 0.77 -5.51 5.70
CA SER A 23 1.70 -4.80 4.83
C SER A 23 1.21 -4.84 3.39
N CYS A 24 1.07 -3.68 2.78
CA CYS A 24 1.04 -3.62 1.34
C CYS A 24 2.26 -4.33 0.79
N PRO A 25 2.12 -5.23 -0.21
CA PRO A 25 3.30 -5.73 -0.91
C PRO A 25 4.08 -4.53 -1.47
N PRO A 26 5.42 -4.58 -1.52
CA PRO A 26 6.20 -3.51 -2.13
C PRO A 26 5.69 -3.32 -3.57
N CYS A 27 5.13 -2.14 -3.83
CA CYS A 27 4.51 -1.85 -5.11
C CYS A 27 5.60 -1.73 -6.17
N ALA A 28 5.83 -2.84 -6.90
CA ALA A 28 6.82 -2.87 -7.96
C ALA A 28 6.48 -1.86 -9.05
N ASP A 29 7.51 -1.17 -9.54
CA ASP A 29 7.38 -0.27 -10.67
C ASP A 29 6.97 -1.07 -11.91
N VAL A 30 5.95 -0.59 -12.61
CA VAL A 30 5.49 -1.23 -13.86
C VAL A 30 5.82 -0.28 -14.99
N LYS A 31 6.64 -0.73 -15.94
CA LYS A 31 7.06 0.08 -17.12
C LYS A 31 7.72 1.42 -16.74
N GLY A 32 8.45 1.44 -15.62
CA GLY A 32 9.11 2.66 -15.12
C GLY A 32 8.16 3.66 -14.45
N GLU A 33 6.90 3.29 -14.20
CA GLU A 33 5.97 4.09 -13.40
C GLU A 33 5.91 3.58 -11.96
N LYS A 34 6.23 4.48 -11.03
CA LYS A 34 6.13 4.22 -9.60
C LYS A 34 4.70 3.98 -9.17
N ARG A 35 4.50 2.93 -8.39
CA ARG A 35 3.21 2.56 -7.82
C ARG A 35 3.23 2.75 -6.30
N TYR A 36 2.06 3.08 -5.77
CA TYR A 36 1.86 3.40 -4.37
C TYR A 36 0.80 2.48 -3.82
N CYS A 37 0.94 2.10 -2.55
CA CYS A 37 -0.12 1.33 -1.95
C CYS A 37 -1.25 2.24 -1.50
N VAL A 38 -2.47 1.92 -1.92
CA VAL A 38 -3.69 2.68 -1.63
C VAL A 38 -4.69 1.75 -0.96
N GLN A 39 -5.36 2.25 0.07
CA GLN A 39 -6.55 1.64 0.65
C GLN A 39 -7.77 2.47 0.26
N PRO A 40 -8.61 2.02 -0.70
CA PRO A 40 -9.78 2.78 -1.11
C PRO A 40 -10.76 2.94 0.05
N LEU A 41 -11.41 4.11 0.14
CA LEU A 41 -12.47 4.34 1.12
C LEU A 41 -13.63 3.36 0.85
N GLY A 42 -14.02 2.60 1.88
CA GLY A 42 -15.08 1.58 1.79
C GLY A 42 -14.58 0.16 1.47
N PHE A 43 -13.28 -0.04 1.21
CA PHE A 43 -12.69 -1.35 1.02
C PHE A 43 -11.58 -1.62 2.03
N LEU A 44 -11.60 -2.81 2.65
CA LEU A 44 -10.53 -3.23 3.56
C LEU A 44 -9.26 -3.65 2.83
N LEU A 45 -9.35 -3.94 1.53
CA LEU A 45 -8.22 -4.41 0.73
C LEU A 45 -7.32 -3.26 0.29
N LYS A 46 -6.03 -3.44 0.54
CA LYS A 46 -4.95 -2.54 0.10
C LYS A 46 -4.47 -2.99 -1.29
N MET A 47 -4.25 -2.06 -2.22
CA MET A 47 -3.80 -2.38 -3.58
C MET A 47 -2.76 -1.38 -4.08
N CYS A 48 -1.89 -1.82 -5.00
CA CYS A 48 -0.93 -0.93 -5.64
C CYS A 48 -1.59 -0.16 -6.77
N GLU A 49 -1.52 1.16 -6.77
CA GLU A 49 -2.07 2.04 -7.79
C GLU A 49 -0.98 2.96 -8.34
N ALA A 50 -1.09 3.37 -9.60
CA ALA A 50 -0.19 4.38 -10.16
C ALA A 50 -0.46 5.74 -9.50
N GLY A 51 0.56 6.57 -9.37
CA GLY A 51 0.38 7.94 -8.90
C GLY A 51 -0.58 8.72 -9.81
N ALA A 52 -1.38 9.60 -9.21
CA ALA A 52 -2.31 10.47 -9.92
C ALA A 52 -1.56 11.38 -10.91
N LYS A 53 -2.09 11.46 -12.14
CA LYS A 53 -1.57 12.33 -13.20
C LYS A 53 -1.91 13.80 -12.92
N LYS A 54 -1.28 14.72 -13.64
CA LYS A 54 -1.58 16.15 -13.57
C LYS A 54 -3.08 16.42 -13.76
N GLY A 55 -3.66 17.23 -12.87
CA GLY A 55 -5.10 17.53 -12.80
C GLY A 55 -5.95 16.42 -12.16
N GLY A 56 -5.39 15.23 -11.92
CA GLY A 56 -6.02 14.13 -11.21
C GLY A 56 -6.10 14.41 -9.71
N ARG A 57 -7.03 13.72 -9.03
CA ARG A 57 -7.18 13.82 -7.58
C ARG A 57 -6.11 13.02 -6.85
N CYS A 58 -5.65 13.54 -5.73
CA CYS A 58 -4.62 12.95 -4.89
C CYS A 58 -4.96 13.08 -3.41
N THR A 59 -4.30 12.27 -2.61
CA THR A 59 -4.27 12.43 -1.15
C THR A 59 -2.84 12.62 -0.66
N THR A 60 -2.69 13.33 0.46
CA THR A 60 -1.47 13.32 1.27
C THR A 60 -1.64 12.52 2.54
N GLU A 61 -2.82 11.94 2.77
CA GLU A 61 -3.11 11.12 3.94
C GLU A 61 -2.47 9.73 3.77
N VAL A 62 -1.45 9.47 4.59
CA VAL A 62 -0.72 8.21 4.63
C VAL A 62 -0.82 7.62 6.03
N LYS A 63 -1.10 6.32 6.10
CA LYS A 63 -1.09 5.54 7.34
C LYS A 63 -0.30 4.25 7.10
N ASP A 64 0.75 4.02 7.88
CA ASP A 64 1.62 2.84 7.75
C ASP A 64 2.12 2.62 6.30
N ASP A 65 2.56 3.70 5.63
CA ASP A 65 2.97 3.72 4.21
C ASP A 65 1.86 3.37 3.19
N VAL A 66 0.60 3.46 3.61
CA VAL A 66 -0.59 3.24 2.78
C VAL A 66 -1.34 4.55 2.60
N TYR A 67 -1.60 4.94 1.37
CA TYR A 67 -2.39 6.11 1.03
C TYR A 67 -3.89 5.81 1.21
N MET A 68 -4.59 6.67 1.93
CA MET A 68 -6.00 6.46 2.26
C MET A 68 -6.91 7.11 1.20
N GLY A 69 -7.79 6.31 0.61
CA GLY A 69 -8.81 6.73 -0.35
C GLY A 69 -8.32 6.95 -1.77
N LEU A 70 -7.20 7.65 -1.97
CA LEU A 70 -6.66 8.01 -3.27
C LEU A 70 -5.14 7.78 -3.33
N PRO A 71 -4.53 7.60 -4.51
CA PRO A 71 -3.08 7.61 -4.65
C PRO A 71 -2.48 9.01 -4.44
N PRO A 72 -1.17 9.13 -4.16
CA PRO A 72 -0.46 10.40 -4.26
C PRO A 72 -0.28 10.80 -5.72
N CYS A 73 0.29 11.98 -5.94
CA CYS A 73 0.69 12.38 -7.28
C CYS A 73 1.85 11.56 -7.83
N LYS A 74 1.89 11.42 -9.16
CA LYS A 74 3.05 10.88 -9.87
C LYS A 74 4.30 11.69 -9.54
N GLU A 75 5.47 11.05 -9.54
CA GLU A 75 6.75 11.74 -9.25
C GLU A 75 6.93 12.97 -10.14
N GLY A 76 7.37 14.07 -9.52
CA GLY A 76 7.50 15.38 -10.16
C GLY A 76 6.24 16.26 -10.11
N LEU A 77 5.13 15.76 -9.58
CA LEU A 77 3.90 16.53 -9.35
C LEU A 77 3.62 16.70 -7.86
N THR A 78 3.01 17.82 -7.48
CA THR A 78 2.67 18.11 -6.08
C THR A 78 1.16 18.05 -5.87
N CYS A 79 0.73 17.42 -4.78
CA CYS A 79 -0.68 17.41 -4.41
C CYS A 79 -1.08 18.75 -3.78
N ASN A 80 -1.86 19.54 -4.51
CA ASN A 80 -2.34 20.84 -4.03
C ASN A 80 -3.68 20.70 -3.30
N ALA A 81 -3.63 20.77 -1.96
CA ALA A 81 -4.81 20.75 -1.11
C ALA A 81 -5.78 21.93 -1.38
N ARG A 82 -5.27 23.09 -1.83
CA ARG A 82 -6.10 24.29 -2.11
C ARG A 82 -6.97 24.13 -3.35
N GLN A 83 -6.63 23.23 -4.26
CA GLN A 83 -7.43 22.91 -5.45
C GLN A 83 -8.30 21.65 -5.26
N GLY A 84 -8.62 21.30 -4.02
CA GLY A 84 -9.39 20.10 -3.69
C GLY A 84 -8.59 18.80 -3.83
N GLY A 85 -7.28 18.88 -3.58
CA GLY A 85 -6.37 17.74 -3.68
C GLY A 85 -6.13 17.32 -5.12
N LYS A 86 -5.58 18.23 -5.95
CA LYS A 86 -5.20 17.95 -7.34
C LYS A 86 -3.70 17.97 -7.55
N CYS A 87 -3.21 17.13 -8.46
CA CYS A 87 -1.80 17.10 -8.83
C CYS A 87 -1.44 18.22 -9.80
N GLU A 88 -0.42 19.01 -9.46
CA GLU A 88 0.11 20.10 -10.29
C GLU A 88 1.62 19.97 -10.57
#